data_AF-A0A951BNX2-F1
#
_entry.id   AF-A0A951BNX2-F1
#
_cell.length_a   1.000
_cell.length_b   1.000
_cell.length_c   1.000
_cell.angle_alpha   90.00
_cell.angle_beta   90.00
_cell.angle_gamma   90.00
#
_symmetry.space_group_name_H-M   'P 1'
#
loop_
_entity.id
_entity.type
_entity.pdbx_description
1 polymer ?
#
loop_
_entity_poly.entity_id
_entity_poly.type
_entity_poly.pdbx_seq_one_letter_code
_entity_poly.pdbx_strand_id
1 'polypeptide(L)' 'PILAAVSAPSSLAVDLATESGLTLVGFLRGTTMNVYSGPERIQATSTAAG' A
#
# COMPACT_ATOMS: atom_id res chain seq x y z
N PRO A 1 5.92 -7.68 5.85
CA PRO A 1 6.44 -7.59 4.46
C PRO A 1 5.56 -6.63 3.67
N ILE A 2 6.14 -5.85 2.74
CA ILE A 2 5.42 -4.84 1.96
C ILE A 2 5.78 -5.02 0.48
N LEU A 3 4.76 -4.99 -0.39
CA LEU A 3 4.88 -4.96 -1.83
C LEU A 3 4.32 -3.63 -2.35
N ALA A 4 5.12 -2.89 -3.13
CA ALA A 4 4.75 -1.59 -3.67
C ALA A 4 4.73 -1.61 -5.21
N ALA A 5 3.65 -1.11 -5.79
CA ALA A 5 3.48 -0.97 -7.22
C ALA A 5 3.39 0.51 -7.64
N VAL A 6 4.03 0.85 -8.76
CA VAL A 6 3.97 2.19 -9.37
C VAL A 6 2.60 2.45 -10.04
N SER A 7 1.87 1.39 -10.39
CA SER A 7 0.54 1.44 -11.03
C SER A 7 -0.54 0.77 -10.17
N ALA A 8 -1.76 0.68 -10.70
CA ALA A 8 -2.82 -0.11 -10.09
C ALA A 8 -2.45 -1.60 -10.04
N PRO A 9 -2.63 -2.30 -8.91
CA PRO A 9 -2.62 -3.75 -8.86
C PRO A 9 -3.91 -4.31 -9.49
N SER A 10 -3.88 -5.58 -9.93
CA SER A 10 -5.10 -6.30 -10.32
C SER A 10 -5.85 -6.80 -9.08
N SER A 11 -7.16 -7.05 -9.21
CA SER A 11 -7.97 -7.59 -8.10
C SER A 11 -7.39 -8.89 -7.55
N LEU A 12 -6.94 -9.80 -8.42
CA LEU A 12 -6.29 -11.04 -8.02
C LEU A 12 -5.05 -10.80 -7.14
N ALA A 13 -4.24 -9.79 -7.45
CA ALA A 13 -3.07 -9.46 -6.63
C ALA A 13 -3.46 -8.92 -5.24
N VAL A 14 -4.59 -8.20 -5.15
CA VAL A 14 -5.14 -7.71 -3.87
C VAL A 14 -5.66 -8.87 -3.02
N ASP A 15 -6.39 -9.80 -3.62
CA ASP A 15 -6.91 -10.99 -2.93
C ASP A 15 -5.76 -11.84 -2.37
N LEU A 16 -4.76 -12.15 -3.22
CA LEU A 16 -3.58 -12.92 -2.81
C LEU A 16 -2.76 -12.20 -1.72
N ALA A 17 -2.60 -10.88 -1.81
CA ALA A 17 -1.90 -10.12 -0.78
C ALA A 17 -2.62 -10.23 0.58
N THR A 18 -3.95 -10.17 0.57
CA THR A 18 -4.77 -10.28 1.78
C THR A 18 -4.68 -11.66 2.40
N GLU A 19 -4.86 -12.72 1.60
CA GLU A 19 -4.75 -14.11 2.07
C GLU A 19 -3.35 -14.44 2.60
N SER A 20 -2.32 -13.87 1.98
CA SER A 20 -0.91 -14.06 2.37
C SER A 20 -0.47 -13.17 3.52
N GLY A 21 -1.34 -12.28 4.03
CA GLY A 21 -1.00 -11.30 5.06
C GLY A 21 0.06 -10.28 4.63
N LEU A 22 0.20 -10.03 3.32
CA LEU A 22 1.10 -9.05 2.73
C LEU A 22 0.44 -7.67 2.73
N THR A 23 1.22 -6.64 3.05
CA THR A 23 0.80 -5.27 2.78
C THR A 23 1.03 -4.95 1.31
N LEU A 24 -0.01 -4.56 0.59
CA LEU A 24 0.05 -4.19 -0.82
C LEU A 24 -0.30 -2.71 -0.97
N VAL A 25 0.59 -1.95 -1.61
CA VAL A 25 0.34 -0.55 -1.97
C VAL A 25 0.46 -0.35 -3.48
N GLY A 26 -0.41 0.49 -4.04
CA GLY A 26 -0.41 0.88 -5.44
C GLY A 26 -0.40 2.40 -5.61
N PHE A 27 -0.13 2.85 -6.83
CA PHE A 27 -0.01 4.28 -7.16
C PHE A 27 0.99 5.05 -6.28
N LEU A 28 2.07 4.40 -5.84
CA LEU A 28 3.10 5.06 -5.01
C LEU A 28 3.74 6.22 -5.78
N ARG A 29 3.65 7.44 -5.22
CA ARG A 29 4.23 8.69 -5.75
C ARG A 29 4.78 9.52 -4.60
N GLY A 30 6.10 9.50 -4.43
CA GLY A 30 6.73 10.18 -3.30
C GLY A 30 6.20 9.63 -1.97
N THR A 31 5.51 10.47 -1.20
CA THR A 31 4.93 10.12 0.11
C THR A 31 3.46 9.70 0.05
N THR A 32 2.83 9.69 -1.14
CA THR A 32 1.43 9.29 -1.31
C THR A 32 1.32 7.93 -1.98
N MET A 33 0.30 7.17 -1.59
CA MET A 33 0.02 5.83 -2.08
C MET A 33 -1.41 5.41 -1.72
N ASN A 34 -1.93 4.41 -2.42
CA ASN A 34 -3.16 3.73 -2.05
C ASN A 34 -2.82 2.38 -1.41
N VAL A 35 -3.33 2.13 -0.21
CA VAL A 35 -3.13 0.85 0.48
C VAL A 35 -4.30 -0.07 0.15
N TYR A 36 -3.98 -1.24 -0.41
CA TYR A 36 -4.96 -2.25 -0.83
C TYR A 36 -5.07 -3.41 0.17
N SER A 37 -4.01 -3.71 0.92
CA SER A 37 -4.01 -4.73 1.97
C SER A 37 -2.98 -4.40 3.05
N GLY A 38 -3.17 -4.93 4.26
CA GLY A 38 -2.30 -4.76 5.43
C GLY A 38 -2.04 -3.30 5.86
N PRO A 39 -3.07 -2.42 5.96
CA PRO A 39 -2.89 -1.00 6.32
C PRO A 39 -2.33 -0.77 7.72
N GLU A 40 -2.52 -1.71 8.64
CA GLU A 40 -2.00 -1.66 10.01
C GLU A 40 -0.47 -1.57 10.09
N ARG A 41 0.25 -1.93 9.02
CA ARG A 41 1.72 -1.82 8.93
C ARG A 41 2.19 -0.48 8.38
N ILE A 42 1.29 0.41 7.97
CA ILE A 42 1.63 1.71 7.40
C ILE A 42 1.52 2.80 8.46
N GLN A 43 2.66 3.40 8.80
CA GLN A 43 2.71 4.58 9.67
C GLN A 43 2.75 5.83 8.80
N ALA A 44 1.60 6.48 8.62
CA ALA A 44 1.52 7.76 7.93
C ALA A 44 1.94 8.88 8.90
N THR A 45 3.11 9.48 8.67
CA THR A 45 3.52 10.68 9.38
C THR A 45 2.96 11.90 8.64
N SER A 46 1.98 12.58 9.23
CA SER A 46 1.54 13.87 8.73
C SER A 46 2.64 14.89 8.99
N THR A 47 3.33 15.34 7.95
CA THR A 47 4.18 16.53 8.05
C THR A 47 3.28 17.73 7.86
N ALA A 48 2.93 18.42 8.95
CA ALA A 48 2.30 19.72 8.86
C ALA A 48 3.27 20.66 8.16
N ALA A 49 2.88 21.19 6.99
CA ALA A 49 3.61 22.28 6.36
C ALA A 49 3.52 23.51 7.28
N GLY A 50 4.67 24.01 7.72
CA GLY A 50 4.81 25.30 8.41
C GLY A 50 4.78 26.46 7.44
#